data_AF-A0A9E6D834-F1
#
_entry.id   AF-A0A9E6D834-F1
#
_cell.length_a   1.000
_cell.length_b   1.000
_cell.length_c   1.000
_cell.angle_alpha   90.00
_cell.angle_beta   90.00
_cell.angle_gamma   90.00
#
_symmetry.space_group_name_H-M   'P 1'
#
loop_
_entity.id
_entity.type
_entity.pdbx_description
1 polymer ?
#
loop_
_entity_poly.entity_id
_entity_poly.type
_entity_poly.pdbx_seq_one_letter_code
_entity_poly.pdbx_strand_id
1 'polypeptide(L)'
;NQYHKLEAVTLDSRLELDNNLIENSIRPLALGRKNYLFAGSHKAAQNTAMMYSFFGSCKINNVNPREWLEYVLENISDWNIQNLELLLSYNFSKKR
;
A
#
# COMPACT_ATOMS: atom_id res chain seq x y z
N ASN A 1 -11.92 -26.42 10.84
CA ASN A 1 -13.27 -25.86 11.02
C ASN A 1 -13.17 -24.33 10.95
N GLN A 2 -13.72 -23.67 9.91
CA GLN A 2 -13.59 -22.20 9.72
C GLN A 2 -14.84 -21.42 10.15
N TYR A 3 -15.78 -22.08 10.84
CA TYR A 3 -17.09 -21.54 11.23
C TYR A 3 -17.00 -20.18 11.95
N HIS A 4 -16.06 -20.05 12.89
CA HIS A 4 -15.86 -18.82 13.65
C HIS A 4 -15.48 -17.61 12.78
N LYS A 5 -14.81 -17.82 11.64
CA LYS A 5 -14.48 -16.74 10.71
C LYS A 5 -15.69 -16.29 9.88
N LEU A 6 -16.58 -17.23 9.53
CA LEU A 6 -17.82 -16.93 8.81
C LEU A 6 -18.81 -16.17 9.71
N GLU A 7 -18.87 -16.54 11.00
CA GLU A 7 -19.67 -15.83 12.00
C GLU A 7 -19.20 -14.36 12.16
N ALA A 8 -17.88 -14.12 12.17
CA ALA A 8 -17.34 -12.77 12.26
C ALA A 8 -17.79 -11.83 11.11
N VAL A 9 -17.98 -12.35 9.89
CA VAL A 9 -18.49 -11.57 8.76
C VAL A 9 -19.94 -11.14 8.98
N THR A 10 -20.74 -11.95 9.68
CA THR A 10 -22.13 -11.57 10.01
C THR A 10 -22.22 -10.50 11.10
N LEU A 11 -21.15 -10.32 11.88
CA LEU A 11 -21.09 -9.37 13.00
C LEU A 11 -20.53 -7.99 12.59
N ASP A 12 -19.79 -7.91 11.48
CA ASP A 12 -19.16 -6.67 11.00
C ASP A 12 -19.42 -6.46 9.50
N SER A 13 -20.23 -5.44 9.17
CA SER A 13 -20.60 -5.11 7.79
C SER A 13 -19.44 -4.55 6.95
N ARG A 14 -18.26 -4.32 7.54
CA ARG A 14 -17.04 -3.92 6.83
C ARG A 14 -16.29 -5.12 6.26
N LEU A 15 -16.61 -6.32 6.72
CA LEU A 15 -16.01 -7.56 6.23
C LEU A 15 -16.86 -8.11 5.09
N GLU A 16 -16.20 -8.37 3.97
CA GLU A 16 -16.83 -9.02 2.83
C GLU A 16 -16.88 -10.54 3.02
N LEU A 17 -17.94 -11.17 2.53
CA LEU A 17 -18.09 -12.64 2.54
C LEU A 17 -17.07 -13.32 1.62
N ASP A 18 -16.66 -12.62 0.57
CA ASP A 18 -15.64 -13.08 -0.37
C ASP A 18 -14.36 -12.24 -0.25
N ASN A 19 -13.26 -12.80 -0.76
CA ASN A 19 -11.95 -12.15 -0.79
C ASN A 19 -11.62 -11.57 -2.18
N ASN A 20 -12.61 -11.45 -3.10
CA ASN A 20 -12.37 -11.08 -4.49
C ASN A 20 -11.67 -9.72 -4.61
N LEU A 21 -12.06 -8.76 -3.77
CA LEU A 21 -11.43 -7.44 -3.73
C LEU A 21 -9.94 -7.52 -3.39
N ILE A 22 -9.59 -8.28 -2.35
CA ILE A 22 -8.20 -8.49 -1.94
C ILE A 22 -7.45 -9.25 -3.04
N GLU A 23 -8.01 -10.33 -3.58
CA GLU A 23 -7.38 -11.11 -4.65
C GLU A 23 -7.10 -10.26 -5.90
N ASN A 24 -8.08 -9.44 -6.32
CA ASN A 24 -7.92 -8.50 -7.42
C ASN A 24 -6.82 -7.48 -7.14
N SER A 25 -6.70 -7.00 -5.90
CA SER A 25 -5.68 -6.03 -5.51
C SER A 25 -4.26 -6.60 -5.53
N ILE A 26 -4.08 -7.88 -5.16
CA ILE A 26 -2.77 -8.55 -5.14
C ILE A 26 -2.42 -9.26 -6.45
N ARG A 27 -3.38 -9.46 -7.36
CA ARG A 27 -3.16 -10.15 -8.65
C ARG A 27 -2.04 -9.52 -9.50
N PRO A 28 -1.93 -8.19 -9.63
CA PRO A 28 -0.82 -7.56 -10.35
C PRO A 28 0.54 -7.95 -9.76
N LEU A 29 0.66 -8.04 -8.43
CA LEU A 29 1.87 -8.49 -7.75
C LEU A 29 2.17 -9.97 -8.03
N ALA A 30 1.14 -10.82 -8.05
CA ALA A 30 1.30 -12.25 -8.36
C ALA A 30 1.76 -12.47 -9.82
N LEU A 31 1.18 -11.74 -10.76
CA LEU A 31 1.56 -11.79 -12.18
C LEU A 31 2.95 -11.17 -12.42
N GLY A 32 3.21 -10.01 -11.82
CA GLY A 32 4.47 -9.27 -11.96
C GLY A 32 5.68 -10.05 -11.47
N ARG A 33 5.54 -10.87 -10.41
CA ARG A 33 6.61 -11.72 -9.87
C ARG A 33 7.25 -12.65 -10.92
N LYS A 34 6.49 -13.12 -11.92
CA LYS A 34 7.03 -13.94 -13.02
C LYS A 34 7.83 -13.14 -14.05
N ASN A 35 7.60 -11.83 -14.11
CA ASN A 35 8.20 -10.91 -15.09
C ASN A 35 9.33 -10.05 -14.48
N TYR A 36 9.59 -10.17 -13.18
CA TYR A 36 10.64 -9.42 -12.50
C TYR A 36 11.96 -10.17 -12.61
N LEU A 37 12.87 -9.60 -13.42
CA LEU A 37 14.21 -10.14 -13.70
C LEU A 37 15.04 -10.48 -12.45
N PHE A 38 14.73 -9.86 -11.31
CA PHE A 38 15.47 -10.02 -10.05
C PHE A 38 14.63 -10.51 -8.86
N ALA A 39 13.41 -11.02 -9.08
CA ALA A 39 12.52 -11.46 -7.99
C ALA A 39 12.89 -12.83 -7.34
N GLY A 40 14.16 -13.22 -7.39
CA GLY A 40 14.66 -14.48 -6.81
C GLY A 40 15.31 -14.36 -5.43
N SER A 41 15.59 -13.14 -4.94
CA SER A 41 16.24 -12.92 -3.64
C SER A 41 15.29 -12.33 -2.60
N HIS A 42 15.54 -12.61 -1.31
CA HIS A 42 14.75 -12.03 -0.21
C HIS A 42 14.79 -10.49 -0.21
N LYS A 43 15.95 -9.90 -0.51
CA LYS A 43 16.13 -8.45 -0.63
C LYS A 43 15.29 -7.86 -1.78
N ALA A 44 15.26 -8.53 -2.93
CA ALA A 44 14.43 -8.09 -4.04
C ALA A 44 12.93 -8.18 -3.69
N ALA A 45 12.50 -9.25 -3.00
CA ALA A 45 11.12 -9.39 -2.54
C ALA A 45 10.72 -8.24 -1.59
N GLN A 46 11.60 -7.88 -0.64
CA GLN A 46 11.39 -6.75 0.26
C GLN A 46 11.27 -5.42 -0.50
N ASN A 47 12.17 -5.17 -1.46
CA ASN A 47 12.12 -3.95 -2.29
C ASN A 47 10.83 -3.87 -3.12
N THR A 48 10.42 -5.00 -3.71
CA THR A 48 9.14 -5.08 -4.42
C THR A 48 7.97 -4.78 -3.49
N ALA A 49 7.95 -5.36 -2.28
CA ALA A 49 6.90 -5.09 -1.30
C ALA A 49 6.84 -3.60 -0.90
N MET A 50 7.98 -2.95 -0.71
CA MET A 50 8.04 -1.50 -0.45
C MET A 50 7.44 -0.69 -1.61
N MET A 51 7.82 -0.99 -2.84
CA MET A 51 7.30 -0.29 -4.03
C MET A 51 5.79 -0.46 -4.19
N TYR A 52 5.28 -1.69 -4.04
CA TYR A 52 3.84 -1.94 -4.11
C TYR A 52 3.06 -1.23 -3.00
N SER A 53 3.61 -1.18 -1.78
CA SER A 53 3.01 -0.46 -0.66
C SER A 53 2.98 1.04 -0.92
N PHE A 54 4.06 1.60 -1.48
CA PHE A 54 4.17 2.99 -1.90
C PHE A 54 3.10 3.36 -2.94
N PHE A 55 3.05 2.64 -4.06
CA PHE A 55 2.05 2.91 -5.12
C PHE A 55 0.62 2.63 -4.66
N GLY A 56 0.42 1.58 -3.85
CA GLY A 56 -0.89 1.24 -3.28
C GLY A 56 -1.44 2.34 -2.38
N SER A 57 -0.60 2.90 -1.51
CA SER A 57 -0.96 4.01 -0.62
C SER A 57 -1.35 5.26 -1.41
N CYS A 58 -0.56 5.61 -2.43
CA CYS A 58 -0.88 6.74 -3.31
C CYS A 58 -2.21 6.52 -4.06
N LYS A 59 -2.46 5.30 -4.56
CA LYS A 59 -3.69 4.95 -5.26
C LYS A 59 -4.92 5.06 -4.37
N ILE A 60 -4.84 4.59 -3.12
CA ILE A 60 -5.96 4.67 -2.16
C ILE A 60 -6.28 6.12 -1.82
N ASN A 61 -5.25 6.96 -1.67
CA ASN A 61 -5.42 8.38 -1.34
C ASN A 61 -5.65 9.27 -2.57
N ASN A 62 -5.74 8.70 -3.79
CA ASN A 62 -5.86 9.45 -5.06
C ASN A 62 -4.76 10.51 -5.27
N VAL A 63 -3.54 10.22 -4.80
CA VAL A 63 -2.38 11.11 -4.89
C VAL A 63 -1.45 10.66 -6.01
N ASN A 64 -0.86 11.62 -6.73
CA ASN A 64 0.18 11.31 -7.70
C ASN A 64 1.44 10.83 -6.96
N PRO A 65 1.93 9.59 -7.20
CA PRO A 65 3.07 9.05 -6.48
C PRO A 65 4.34 9.90 -6.62
N ARG A 66 4.54 10.49 -7.80
CA ARG A 66 5.71 11.35 -8.07
C ARG A 66 5.64 12.64 -7.27
N GLU A 67 4.50 13.35 -7.32
CA GLU A 67 4.32 14.62 -6.60
C GLU A 67 4.49 14.42 -5.09
N TRP A 68 3.95 13.31 -4.56
CA TRP A 68 4.12 12.99 -3.14
C TRP A 68 5.55 12.63 -2.78
N LEU A 69 6.25 11.84 -3.61
CA LEU A 69 7.65 11.49 -3.36
C LEU A 69 8.57 12.72 -3.40
N GLU A 70 8.38 13.61 -4.38
CA GLU A 70 9.10 14.87 -4.47
C GLU A 70 8.87 15.70 -3.19
N TYR A 71 7.61 15.89 -2.79
CA TYR A 71 7.27 16.58 -1.55
C TYR A 71 7.94 15.96 -0.31
N VAL A 72 7.88 14.64 -0.16
CA VAL A 72 8.50 13.96 0.98
C VAL A 72 10.01 14.15 0.97
N LEU A 73 10.68 13.97 -0.16
CA LEU A 73 12.15 14.11 -0.26
C LEU A 73 12.62 15.54 0.00
N GLU A 74 11.86 16.55 -0.42
CA GLU A 74 12.17 17.95 -0.15
C GLU A 74 12.00 18.31 1.32
N ASN A 75 10.99 17.74 1.99
CA ASN A 75 10.62 18.13 3.34
C ASN A 75 11.24 17.22 4.42
N ILE A 76 11.67 15.99 4.10
CA ILE A 76 12.10 15.01 5.12
C ILE A 76 13.25 15.48 6.00
N SER A 77 14.14 16.34 5.48
CA SER A 77 15.28 16.88 6.24
C SER A 77 14.87 17.86 7.32
N ASP A 78 13.73 18.54 7.16
CA ASP A 78 13.28 19.60 8.07
C ASP A 78 12.38 19.07 9.20
N TRP A 79 12.02 17.78 9.16
CA TRP A 79 11.02 17.20 10.03
C TRP A 79 11.63 16.35 11.15
N ASN A 80 11.14 16.52 12.38
CA ASN A 80 11.46 15.63 13.50
C ASN A 80 10.75 14.27 13.31
N ILE A 81 11.38 13.18 13.76
CA ILE A 81 10.86 11.80 13.71
C ILE A 81 9.42 11.71 14.24
N GLN A 82 9.08 12.50 15.27
CA GLN A 82 7.75 12.53 15.88
C GLN A 82 6.64 13.03 14.94
N ASN A 83 7.00 13.78 13.90
CA ASN A 83 6.04 14.41 12.98
C ASN A 83 5.99 13.72 11.60
N LEU A 84 6.71 12.61 11.41
CA LEU A 84 6.76 11.91 10.11
C LEU A 84 5.40 11.46 9.59
N GLU A 85 4.43 11.19 10.48
CA GLU A 85 3.08 10.79 10.09
C GLU A 85 2.36 11.84 9.23
N LEU A 86 2.70 13.12 9.40
CA LEU A 86 2.14 14.20 8.59
C LEU A 86 2.65 14.20 7.14
N LEU A 87 3.77 13.52 6.86
CA LEU A 87 4.29 13.32 5.50
C LEU A 87 3.61 12.15 4.77
N LEU A 88 2.71 11.39 5.42
CA LEU A 88 2.01 10.28 4.78
C LEU A 88 1.09 10.76 3.65
N SER A 89 0.91 9.92 2.63
CA SER A 89 0.12 10.23 1.43
C SER A 89 -1.33 10.65 1.71
N TYR A 90 -1.92 10.29 2.85
CA TYR A 90 -3.26 10.74 3.25
C TYR A 90 -3.32 12.25 3.58
N ASN A 91 -2.24 12.81 4.13
CA ASN A 91 -2.18 14.22 4.52
C ASN A 91 -1.77 15.14 3.36
N PHE A 92 -1.45 14.56 2.20
CA PHE A 92 -1.02 15.32 1.03
C PHE A 92 -2.20 16.06 0.40
N SER A 93 -2.37 17.33 0.75
CA SER A 93 -3.30 18.24 0.08
C SER A 93 -2.59 18.91 -1.08
N LYS A 94 -3.10 18.70 -2.30
CA LYS A 94 -2.61 19.39 -3.49
C LYS A 94 -2.81 20.89 -3.29
N LYS A 95 -1.72 21.65 -3.04
CA LYS A 95 -1.77 23.12 -3.16
C LYS A 95 -2.28 23.41 -4.57
N ARG A 96 -3.47 24.01 -4.62
CA ARG A 96 -4.17 24.39 -5.86
C ARG A 96 -3.41 25.49 -6.58
#